data_AF-A0A3D5NWJ7-F1
#
_entry.id   AF-A0A3D5NWJ7-F1
#
_cell.length_a   1.000
_cell.length_b   1.000
_cell.length_c   1.000
_cell.angle_alpha   90.00
_cell.angle_beta   90.00
_cell.angle_gamma   90.00
#
_symmetry.space_group_name_H-M   'P 1'
#
loop_
_entity.id
_entity.type
_entity.pdbx_description
1 polymer ?
#
loop_
_entity_poly.entity_id
_entity_poly.type
_entity_poly.pdbx_seq_one_letter_code
_entity_poly.pdbx_strand_id
1 'polypeptide(L)'
;MTKLGRRDFVNYLLGFGSISALAAIAYPIGRFLVPPPIREAEPNSLKVGTLDDFPVNSSKIIRFGRTPVILIRDGEENMRALTATCTHLDCIVQYSSDRQQIICACHNGVYDLTG
;
A
#
# COMPACT_ATOMS: atom_id res chain seq x y z
N MET A 1 -38.90 25.80 -33.97
CA MET A 1 -38.43 24.40 -33.82
C MET A 1 -38.00 23.91 -35.19
N THR A 2 -36.70 23.83 -35.46
CA THR A 2 -36.18 23.22 -36.69
C THR A 2 -36.57 21.74 -36.70
N LYS A 3 -37.31 21.31 -37.73
CA LYS A 3 -37.65 19.90 -37.91
C LYS A 3 -36.34 19.13 -38.14
N LEU A 4 -36.03 18.17 -37.28
CA LEU A 4 -34.92 17.24 -37.49
C LEU A 4 -35.06 16.59 -38.86
N GLY A 5 -34.10 16.84 -39.75
CA GLY A 5 -34.06 16.19 -41.05
C GLY A 5 -33.66 14.72 -40.90
N ARG A 6 -34.07 13.88 -41.85
CA ARG A 6 -33.69 12.45 -41.87
C ARG A 6 -32.17 12.25 -41.81
N ARG A 7 -31.39 13.13 -42.47
CA ARG A 7 -29.93 13.08 -42.49
C ARG A 7 -29.34 13.44 -41.12
N ASP A 8 -29.90 14.47 -40.48
CA ASP A 8 -29.47 14.90 -39.14
C ASP A 8 -29.74 13.80 -38.12
N PHE A 9 -30.92 13.17 -38.18
CA PHE A 9 -31.28 12.03 -37.34
C PHE A 9 -30.27 10.87 -37.48
N VAL A 10 -29.93 10.48 -38.71
CA VAL A 10 -28.94 9.42 -38.95
C VAL A 10 -27.55 9.82 -38.46
N ASN A 11 -27.14 11.07 -38.66
CA ASN A 11 -25.84 11.57 -38.19
C ASN A 11 -25.75 11.57 -36.66
N TYR A 12 -26.81 11.93 -35.95
CA TYR A 12 -26.85 11.84 -34.49
C TYR A 12 -26.76 10.39 -34.01
N LEU A 13 -27.47 9.48 -34.66
CA LEU A 13 -27.46 8.05 -34.30
C LEU A 13 -26.05 7.45 -34.51
N LEU A 14 -25.41 7.73 -35.65
CA LEU A 14 -24.06 7.28 -35.94
C LEU A 14 -23.02 7.93 -35.01
N GLY A 15 -23.15 9.23 -34.73
CA GLY A 15 -22.25 9.95 -33.82
C GLY A 15 -22.33 9.41 -32.40
N PHE A 16 -23.53 9.30 -31.84
CA PHE A 16 -23.73 8.77 -30.49
C PHE A 16 -23.33 7.29 -30.39
N GLY A 17 -23.66 6.49 -31.40
CA GLY A 17 -23.29 5.07 -31.47
C GLY A 17 -21.76 4.89 -31.51
N SER A 18 -21.06 5.70 -32.29
CA SER A 18 -19.59 5.65 -32.38
C SER A 18 -18.93 6.06 -31.06
N ILE A 19 -19.41 7.12 -30.42
CA ILE A 19 -18.90 7.56 -29.10
C ILE A 19 -19.15 6.47 -28.05
N SER A 20 -20.33 5.86 -28.06
CA SER A 20 -20.69 4.80 -27.12
C SER A 20 -19.84 3.54 -27.32
N ALA A 21 -19.56 3.15 -28.57
CA ALA A 21 -18.66 2.04 -28.89
C ALA A 21 -17.23 2.32 -28.40
N LEU A 22 -16.71 3.53 -28.64
CA LEU A 22 -15.39 3.92 -28.15
C LEU A 22 -15.33 3.93 -26.62
N ALA A 23 -16.37 4.42 -25.94
CA ALA A 23 -16.45 4.40 -24.48
C ALA A 23 -16.49 2.96 -23.92
N ALA A 24 -17.25 2.07 -24.57
CA ALA A 24 -17.34 0.67 -24.17
C ALA A 24 -16.01 -0.09 -24.30
N ILE A 25 -15.15 0.31 -25.24
CA ILE A 25 -13.78 -0.24 -25.40
C ILE A 25 -12.79 0.43 -24.43
N ALA A 26 -12.87 1.75 -24.29
CA ALA A 26 -11.96 2.51 -23.42
C ALA A 26 -12.16 2.18 -21.93
N TYR A 27 -13.39 1.91 -21.50
CA TYR A 27 -13.71 1.60 -20.11
C TYR A 27 -12.93 0.40 -19.55
N PRO A 28 -12.98 -0.83 -20.14
CA PRO A 28 -12.23 -1.96 -19.61
C PRO A 28 -10.71 -1.75 -19.65
N ILE A 29 -10.18 -1.02 -20.66
CA ILE A 29 -8.76 -0.66 -20.72
C ILE A 29 -8.37 0.22 -19.54
N GLY A 30 -9.15 1.28 -19.27
CA GLY A 30 -8.92 2.13 -18.11
C GLY A 30 -9.09 1.38 -16.79
N ARG A 31 -10.11 0.51 -16.69
CA ARG A 31 -10.36 -0.29 -15.49
C ARG A 31 -9.30 -1.34 -15.22
N PHE A 32 -8.64 -1.86 -16.26
CA PHE A 32 -7.55 -2.82 -16.13
C PHE A 32 -6.35 -2.21 -15.39
N LEU A 33 -6.12 -0.91 -15.50
CA LEU A 33 -5.05 -0.20 -14.79
C LEU A 33 -5.34 -0.03 -13.29
N VAL A 34 -6.60 -0.15 -12.87
CA VAL A 34 -7.00 -0.01 -11.46
C VAL A 34 -7.07 -1.40 -10.83
N PRO A 35 -6.15 -1.75 -9.93
CA PRO A 35 -6.15 -3.07 -9.31
C PRO A 35 -7.47 -3.33 -8.56
N PRO A 36 -8.02 -4.55 -8.64
CA PRO A 36 -9.20 -4.90 -7.85
C PRO A 36 -8.85 -4.93 -6.36
N PRO A 37 -9.83 -4.72 -5.46
CA PRO A 37 -9.60 -4.92 -4.04
C PRO A 37 -9.22 -6.38 -3.77
N ILE A 38 -8.03 -6.60 -3.23
CA ILE A 38 -7.52 -7.93 -2.91
C ILE A 38 -8.13 -8.34 -1.56
N ARG A 39 -8.96 -9.39 -1.58
CA ARG A 39 -9.51 -9.99 -0.35
C ARG A 39 -8.54 -11.03 0.19
N GLU A 40 -7.38 -10.60 0.65
CA GLU A 40 -6.54 -11.45 1.49
C GLU A 40 -7.11 -11.43 2.92
N ALA A 41 -7.10 -12.58 3.59
CA ALA A 41 -7.46 -12.64 5.00
C ALA A 41 -6.39 -11.90 5.80
N GLU A 42 -6.69 -10.69 6.25
CA GLU A 42 -5.87 -9.95 7.20
C GLU A 42 -5.83 -10.75 8.51
N PRO A 43 -4.66 -11.23 8.96
CA PRO A 43 -4.58 -11.91 10.24
C PRO A 43 -4.89 -10.91 11.35
N ASN A 44 -5.75 -11.27 12.30
CA ASN A 44 -5.98 -10.41 13.49
C ASN A 44 -4.86 -10.55 14.54
N SER A 45 -4.08 -11.62 14.46
CA SER A 45 -2.93 -11.87 15.33
C SER A 45 -1.93 -12.79 14.65
N LEU A 46 -0.65 -12.67 15.02
CA LEU A 46 0.43 -13.49 14.51
C LEU A 46 1.37 -13.84 15.66
N LYS A 47 1.69 -15.12 15.82
CA LYS A 47 2.72 -15.57 16.77
C LYS A 47 4.09 -15.34 16.14
N VAL A 48 4.90 -14.48 16.75
CA VAL A 48 6.18 -14.00 16.19
C VAL A 48 7.44 -14.58 16.86
N GLY A 49 7.27 -15.29 17.98
CA GLY A 49 8.35 -15.89 18.75
C GLY A 49 8.10 -15.83 20.26
N THR A 50 9.10 -16.20 21.05
CA THR A 50 9.20 -15.94 22.49
C THR A 50 10.15 -14.77 22.76
N LEU A 51 10.26 -14.29 24.01
CA LEU A 51 11.21 -13.22 24.35
C LEU A 51 12.67 -13.60 24.11
N ASP A 52 12.99 -14.90 24.15
CA ASP A 52 14.36 -15.40 23.89
C ASP A 52 14.79 -15.24 22.43
N ASP A 53 13.82 -15.17 21.51
CA ASP A 53 14.08 -14.90 20.08
C ASP A 53 14.51 -13.45 19.81
N PHE A 54 14.41 -12.57 20.82
CA PHE A 54 14.71 -11.15 20.73
C PHE A 54 15.71 -10.76 21.82
N PRO A 55 17.02 -10.77 21.55
CA PRO A 55 17.99 -10.20 22.49
C PRO A 55 17.67 -8.75 22.86
N VAL A 56 18.09 -8.30 24.04
CA VAL A 56 17.94 -6.87 24.40
C VAL A 56 18.68 -6.02 23.38
N ASN A 57 18.10 -4.88 23.00
CA ASN A 57 18.63 -3.95 21.99
C ASN A 57 18.71 -4.57 20.58
N SER A 58 17.71 -5.39 20.22
CA SER A 58 17.61 -6.03 18.91
C SER A 58 16.26 -5.74 18.24
N SER A 59 16.17 -6.07 16.96
CA SER A 59 14.92 -6.00 16.21
C SER A 59 14.73 -7.18 15.26
N LYS A 60 13.49 -7.40 14.85
CA LYS A 60 13.13 -8.36 13.80
C LYS A 60 12.02 -7.79 12.95
N ILE A 61 12.14 -7.93 11.63
CA ILE A 61 11.07 -7.58 10.69
C ILE A 61 10.29 -8.85 10.36
N ILE A 62 8.98 -8.76 10.49
CA ILE A 62 8.03 -9.83 10.20
C ILE A 62 6.96 -9.31 9.24
N ARG A 63 6.23 -10.23 8.59
CA ARG A 63 5.08 -9.89 7.75
C ARG A 63 3.80 -10.13 8.53
N PHE A 64 2.99 -9.09 8.69
CA PHE A 64 1.64 -9.16 9.21
C PHE A 64 0.66 -8.94 8.05
N GLY A 65 0.20 -10.04 7.46
CA GLY A 65 -0.44 -9.99 6.14
C GLY A 65 0.54 -9.44 5.09
N ARG A 66 0.17 -8.34 4.43
CA ARG A 66 1.01 -7.64 3.45
C ARG A 66 1.88 -6.55 4.07
N THR A 67 1.61 -6.20 5.33
CA THR A 67 2.25 -5.09 6.02
C THR A 67 3.52 -5.58 6.71
N PRO A 68 4.70 -5.03 6.37
CA PRO A 68 5.92 -5.33 7.11
C PRO A 68 5.87 -4.62 8.47
N VAL A 69 6.20 -5.34 9.54
CA VAL A 69 6.19 -4.85 10.92
C VAL A 69 7.58 -5.04 11.49
N ILE A 70 8.11 -4.00 12.13
CA ILE A 70 9.36 -4.05 12.88
C ILE A 70 9.04 -4.23 14.35
N LEU A 71 9.60 -5.29 14.92
CA LEU A 71 9.56 -5.60 16.34
C LEU A 71 10.89 -5.18 16.95
N ILE A 72 10.87 -4.39 18.01
CA ILE A 72 12.09 -3.86 18.65
C ILE A 72 12.02 -4.19 20.14
N ARG A 73 13.11 -4.72 20.70
CA ARG A 73 13.27 -4.92 22.15
C ARG A 73 14.21 -3.85 22.70
N ASP A 74 13.67 -2.85 23.41
CA ASP A 74 14.41 -1.73 24.00
C ASP A 74 14.42 -1.78 25.54
N GLY A 75 14.88 -2.91 26.06
CA GLY A 75 14.98 -3.19 27.50
C GLY A 75 14.68 -4.65 27.81
N GLU A 76 14.73 -5.04 29.08
CA GLU A 76 14.43 -6.43 29.46
C GLU A 76 12.96 -6.78 29.23
N GLU A 77 12.03 -5.87 29.51
CA GLU A 77 10.59 -6.13 29.36
C GLU A 77 9.91 -5.22 28.32
N ASN A 78 10.67 -4.34 27.66
CA ASN A 78 10.12 -3.40 26.70
C ASN A 78 10.17 -3.97 25.28
N MET A 79 8.98 -4.16 24.71
CA MET A 79 8.78 -4.58 23.32
C MET A 79 7.94 -3.54 22.60
N ARG A 80 8.34 -3.22 21.37
CA ARG A 80 7.62 -2.30 20.49
C ARG A 80 7.34 -2.97 19.16
N ALA A 81 6.17 -2.67 18.61
CA ALA A 81 5.76 -3.12 17.29
C ALA A 81 5.28 -1.91 16.50
N LEU A 82 5.93 -1.63 15.37
CA LEU A 82 5.61 -0.52 14.48
C LEU A 82 5.56 -1.05 13.06
N THR A 83 4.85 -0.36 12.17
CA THR A 83 4.97 -0.63 10.73
C THR A 83 6.42 -0.37 10.30
N ALA A 84 7.04 -1.31 9.59
CA ALA A 84 8.41 -1.16 9.09
C ALA A 84 8.47 -0.36 7.78
N THR A 85 7.48 0.50 7.52
CA THR A 85 7.31 1.23 6.27
C THR A 85 7.62 2.69 6.50
N CYS A 86 8.61 3.22 5.78
CA CYS A 86 8.95 4.62 5.82
C CYS A 86 7.81 5.47 5.24
N THR A 87 7.40 6.50 5.96
CA THR A 87 6.32 7.41 5.57
C THR A 87 6.63 8.29 4.35
N HIS A 88 7.87 8.29 3.86
CA HIS A 88 8.25 9.04 2.68
C HIS A 88 7.78 8.35 1.39
N LEU A 89 8.31 7.15 1.10
CA LEU A 89 8.08 6.41 -0.15
C LEU A 89 8.16 4.88 0.06
N ASP A 90 7.64 4.41 1.19
CA ASP A 90 7.43 2.98 1.50
C ASP A 90 8.68 2.07 1.56
N CYS A 91 9.88 2.64 1.63
CA CYS A 91 11.09 1.86 1.90
C CYS A 91 10.98 1.13 3.25
N ILE A 92 11.51 -0.10 3.32
CA ILE A 92 11.59 -0.84 4.57
C ILE A 92 12.66 -0.22 5.47
N VAL A 93 12.22 0.23 6.66
CA VAL A 93 13.12 0.80 7.67
C VAL A 93 13.86 -0.29 8.42
N GLN A 94 14.97 0.08 9.07
CA GLN A 94 15.81 -0.82 9.86
C GLN A 94 16.06 -0.22 11.24
N TYR A 95 16.33 -1.08 12.22
CA TYR A 95 16.75 -0.63 13.54
C TYR A 95 18.27 -0.50 13.62
N SER A 96 18.75 0.63 14.14
CA SER A 96 20.14 0.90 14.47
C SER A 96 20.32 0.69 15.97
N SER A 97 20.94 -0.43 16.35
CA SER A 97 21.19 -0.78 17.75
C SER A 97 22.23 0.12 18.42
N ASP A 98 23.13 0.72 17.64
CA ASP A 98 24.14 1.69 18.08
C ASP A 98 23.53 3.04 18.48
N ARG A 99 22.50 3.50 17.77
CA ARG A 99 21.83 4.79 18.03
C ARG A 99 20.49 4.65 18.74
N GLN A 100 19.99 3.43 18.87
CA GLN A 100 18.64 3.12 19.35
C GLN A 100 17.58 3.93 18.59
N GLN A 101 17.67 3.88 17.26
CA GLN A 101 16.80 4.62 16.34
C GLN A 101 16.36 3.73 15.18
N ILE A 102 15.26 4.12 14.54
CA ILE A 102 14.81 3.51 13.29
C ILE A 102 15.31 4.38 12.14
N ILE A 103 15.92 3.74 11.14
CA ILE A 103 16.59 4.42 10.03
C ILE A 103 16.07 3.92 8.68
N CYS A 104 15.99 4.83 7.71
CA CYS A 104 15.66 4.55 6.33
C CYS A 104 16.85 4.94 5.43
N ALA A 105 17.46 3.95 4.80
CA ALA A 105 18.64 4.15 3.94
C ALA A 105 18.33 4.90 2.62
N CYS A 106 17.06 5.00 2.21
CA CYS A 106 16.68 5.59 0.92
C CYS A 106 16.95 7.11 0.85
N HIS A 107 16.52 7.84 1.88
CA HIS A 107 16.66 9.31 1.93
C HIS A 107 17.07 9.78 3.33
N ASN A 108 17.80 8.93 4.06
CA ASN A 108 18.31 9.19 5.41
C ASN A 108 17.22 9.61 6.42
N GLY A 109 16.04 9.00 6.31
CA GLY A 109 14.96 9.19 7.29
C GLY A 109 15.37 8.60 8.63
N VAL A 110 15.12 9.32 9.71
CA VAL A 110 15.42 8.90 11.08
C VAL A 110 14.17 9.09 11.92
N TYR A 111 13.82 8.06 12.66
CA TYR A 111 12.65 7.95 13.51
C TYR A 111 13.12 7.49 14.88
N ASP A 112 12.43 7.92 15.94
CA ASP A 112 12.68 7.39 17.27
C ASP A 112 11.99 6.02 17.46
N LEU A 113 12.02 5.47 18.67
CA LEU A 113 11.42 4.16 18.95
C LEU A 113 9.89 4.19 19.04
N THR A 114 9.28 5.36 18.91
CA THR A 114 7.82 5.54 18.89
C THR A 114 7.26 5.78 17.50
N GLY A 115 8.11 6.00 16.49
CA GLY A 115 7.73 6.23 15.09
C GLY A 115 7.84 7.69 14.72
#